data_AF-A0A2V6ART1-F1
#
_entry.id   AF-A0A2V6ART1-F1
#
_cell.length_a   1.000
_cell.length_b   1.000
_cell.length_c   1.000
_cell.angle_alpha   90.00
_cell.angle_beta   90.00
_cell.angle_gamma   90.00
#
_symmetry.space_group_name_H-M   'P 1'
#
loop_
_entity.id
_entity.type
_entity.pdbx_description
1 polymer ?
#
loop_
_entity_poly.entity_id
_entity_poly.type
_entity_poly.pdbx_seq_one_letter_code
_entity_poly.pdbx_strand_id
1 'polypeptide(L)'
;IHGWKQFALRNWSVAVPALIAGLVTAIFIYAELNSAYSLAHLEAYRPVFSWRRFTLTNAHFINELLYDSVSRIGRAILVAWPVIFLYAFWRRDRLLQLMAFWVVITPLPLAFIPARGGAMLYIVLFGWAIIIARVLQDLVGLAGRVLAVSEPSTTMLRTLATAAVAVALAVFTQWQSQHFDQTRVLLSSGQKSLHVIQAFRSLNLHPALGSTILLEPKARFYQNPWYPKFVASLVWNDRSLHVYVAGQQQLTHEEIANMDYVISFNEFSAQLVRTAESDRS
;
A
#
# COMPACT_ATOMS: atom_id res chain seq x y z
N ILE A 1 -17.56 -13.32 -41.76
CA ILE A 1 -18.46 -13.04 -40.60
C ILE A 1 -18.98 -14.34 -39.90
N HIS A 2 -18.87 -15.53 -40.50
CA HIS A 2 -19.37 -16.80 -39.91
C HIS A 2 -18.57 -17.39 -38.72
N GLY A 3 -17.34 -16.94 -38.44
CA GLY A 3 -16.50 -17.52 -37.37
C GLY A 3 -16.79 -17.06 -35.94
N TRP A 4 -17.41 -15.88 -35.75
CA TRP A 4 -17.60 -15.31 -34.42
C TRP A 4 -18.64 -16.04 -33.56
N LYS A 5 -19.73 -16.53 -34.18
CA LYS A 5 -20.77 -17.29 -33.47
C LYS A 5 -20.24 -18.64 -32.97
N GLN A 6 -19.44 -19.34 -33.79
CA GLN A 6 -18.80 -20.60 -33.39
C GLN A 6 -17.71 -20.39 -32.33
N PHE A 7 -16.93 -19.31 -32.43
CA PHE A 7 -15.96 -18.93 -31.41
C PHE A 7 -16.64 -18.61 -30.07
N ALA A 8 -17.73 -17.83 -30.09
CA ALA A 8 -18.51 -17.49 -28.91
C ALA A 8 -19.13 -18.74 -28.27
N LEU A 9 -19.76 -19.62 -29.05
CA LEU A 9 -20.34 -20.87 -28.55
C LEU A 9 -19.29 -21.81 -27.94
N ARG A 10 -18.11 -21.93 -28.56
CA ARG A 10 -17.02 -22.79 -28.06
C ARG A 10 -16.39 -22.27 -26.77
N ASN A 11 -16.30 -20.96 -26.63
CA ASN A 11 -15.73 -20.33 -25.43
C ASN A 11 -16.79 -20.03 -24.35
N TRP A 12 -18.09 -20.23 -24.65
CA TRP A 12 -19.19 -19.94 -23.74
C TRP A 12 -19.11 -20.78 -22.46
N SER A 13 -18.78 -22.07 -22.59
CA SER A 13 -18.60 -22.97 -21.43
C SER A 13 -17.48 -22.53 -20.49
N VAL A 14 -16.47 -21.82 -21.00
CA VAL A 14 -15.35 -21.28 -20.21
C VAL A 14 -15.68 -19.89 -19.66
N ALA A 15 -16.48 -19.09 -20.37
CA ALA A 15 -16.87 -17.75 -19.96
C ALA A 15 -17.98 -17.72 -18.91
N VAL A 16 -18.92 -18.68 -18.94
CA VAL A 16 -20.07 -18.73 -18.03
C VAL A 16 -19.66 -18.75 -16.55
N PRO A 17 -18.72 -19.59 -16.08
CA PRO A 17 -18.28 -19.56 -14.69
C PRO A 17 -17.72 -18.20 -14.27
N ALA A 18 -16.94 -17.55 -15.14
CA ALA A 18 -16.38 -16.23 -14.88
C ALA A 18 -17.47 -15.14 -14.81
N LEU A 19 -18.49 -15.22 -15.67
CA LEU A 19 -19.64 -14.31 -15.63
C LEU A 19 -20.49 -14.51 -14.36
N ILE A 20 -20.73 -15.76 -13.97
CA ILE A 20 -21.45 -16.08 -12.72
C ILE A 20 -20.65 -15.56 -11.53
N ALA A 21 -19.34 -15.83 -11.47
CA ALA A 21 -18.48 -15.32 -10.41
C ALA A 21 -18.48 -13.79 -10.37
N GLY A 22 -18.43 -13.13 -11.53
CA GLY A 22 -18.54 -11.68 -11.64
C GLY A 22 -19.88 -11.14 -11.12
N LEU A 23 -20.99 -11.80 -11.47
CA LEU A 23 -22.34 -11.43 -11.00
C LEU A 23 -22.45 -11.60 -9.47
N VAL A 24 -22.03 -12.74 -8.93
CA VAL A 24 -22.04 -13.01 -7.49
C VAL A 24 -21.17 -11.99 -6.76
N THR A 25 -20.00 -11.66 -7.31
CA THR A 25 -19.11 -10.64 -6.77
C THR A 25 -19.78 -9.25 -6.77
N ALA A 26 -20.48 -8.89 -7.84
CA ALA A 26 -21.19 -7.61 -7.91
C ALA A 26 -22.32 -7.52 -6.87
N ILE A 27 -23.08 -8.60 -6.68
CA ILE A 27 -24.12 -8.70 -5.65
C ILE A 27 -23.50 -8.58 -4.25
N PHE A 28 -22.40 -9.30 -4.00
CA PHE A 28 -21.67 -9.24 -2.74
C PHE A 28 -21.17 -7.81 -2.45
N ILE A 29 -20.53 -7.16 -3.41
CA ILE A 29 -20.06 -5.77 -3.28
C ILE A 29 -21.23 -4.84 -2.97
N TYR A 30 -22.35 -4.97 -3.68
CA TYR A 30 -23.53 -4.15 -3.42
C TYR A 30 -24.08 -4.35 -2.01
N ALA A 31 -24.21 -5.60 -1.55
CA ALA A 31 -24.66 -5.90 -0.20
C ALA A 31 -23.70 -5.32 0.86
N GLU A 32 -22.40 -5.48 0.65
CA GLU A 32 -21.37 -4.99 1.58
C GLU A 32 -21.32 -3.46 1.64
N LEU A 33 -21.53 -2.76 0.52
CA LEU A 33 -21.56 -1.30 0.49
C LEU A 33 -22.80 -0.71 1.19
N ASN A 34 -23.92 -1.45 1.20
CA ASN A 34 -25.16 -1.01 1.84
C ASN A 34 -25.32 -1.54 3.28
N SER A 35 -24.37 -2.32 3.79
CA SER A 35 -24.44 -2.89 5.13
C SER A 35 -24.18 -1.81 6.20
N ALA A 36 -24.85 -1.91 7.35
CA ALA A 36 -24.68 -0.97 8.46
C ALA A 36 -23.22 -0.92 8.99
N TYR A 37 -22.48 -2.02 8.81
CA TYR A 37 -21.09 -2.17 9.28
C TYR A 37 -20.06 -2.01 8.15
N SER A 38 -20.47 -1.49 6.98
CA SER A 38 -19.59 -1.33 5.84
C SER A 38 -18.40 -0.43 6.17
N LEU A 39 -17.20 -0.91 5.83
CA LEU A 39 -16.00 -0.09 5.90
C LEU A 39 -16.10 1.14 4.99
N ALA A 40 -16.95 1.11 3.95
CA ALA A 40 -17.13 2.23 3.03
C ALA A 40 -17.69 3.51 3.71
N HIS A 41 -18.31 3.37 4.88
CA HIS A 41 -18.77 4.50 5.70
C HIS A 41 -17.64 5.22 6.43
N LEU A 42 -16.46 4.58 6.57
CA LEU A 42 -15.28 5.20 7.15
C LEU A 42 -14.57 6.04 6.09
N GLU A 43 -14.22 7.28 6.42
CA GLU A 43 -13.54 8.22 5.50
C GLU A 43 -12.28 7.61 4.86
N ALA A 44 -11.54 6.79 5.62
CA ALA A 44 -10.31 6.13 5.16
C ALA A 44 -10.54 5.04 4.09
N TYR A 45 -11.75 4.51 3.96
CA TYR A 45 -12.10 3.43 3.02
C TYR A 45 -13.22 3.83 2.06
N ARG A 46 -13.71 5.07 2.14
CA ARG A 46 -14.76 5.59 1.27
C ARG A 46 -14.26 5.63 -0.18
N PRO A 47 -14.90 4.88 -1.10
CA PRO A 47 -14.53 4.91 -2.51
C PRO A 47 -15.00 6.20 -3.18
N VAL A 48 -14.12 6.84 -3.95
CA VAL A 48 -14.39 8.03 -4.75
C VAL A 48 -14.12 7.70 -6.21
N PHE A 49 -15.18 7.31 -6.92
CA PHE A 49 -15.12 6.96 -8.33
C PHE A 49 -15.01 8.23 -9.19
N SER A 50 -13.79 8.61 -9.56
CA SER A 50 -13.53 9.68 -10.52
C SER A 50 -12.24 9.44 -11.28
N TRP A 51 -12.17 9.95 -12.51
CA TRP A 51 -10.95 9.87 -13.31
C TRP A 51 -9.78 10.61 -12.65
N ARG A 52 -10.07 11.74 -12.01
CA ARG A 52 -9.09 12.50 -11.22
C ARG A 52 -8.53 11.67 -10.07
N ARG A 53 -9.38 10.96 -9.32
CA ARG A 53 -8.92 10.09 -8.23
C ARG A 53 -8.07 8.93 -8.76
N PHE A 54 -8.55 8.25 -9.80
CA PHE A 54 -7.83 7.15 -10.43
C PHE A 54 -6.42 7.56 -10.90
N THR A 55 -6.32 8.67 -11.63
CA THR A 55 -5.02 9.17 -12.14
C THR A 55 -4.10 9.65 -11.02
N LEU A 56 -4.62 10.34 -10.00
CA LEU A 56 -3.83 10.77 -8.84
C LEU A 56 -3.28 9.59 -8.05
N THR A 57 -4.09 8.56 -7.80
CA THR A 57 -3.67 7.37 -7.06
C THR A 57 -2.62 6.57 -7.83
N ASN A 58 -2.79 6.39 -9.15
CA ASN A 58 -1.78 5.73 -9.98
C ASN A 58 -0.48 6.53 -10.04
N ALA A 59 -0.55 7.86 -10.17
CA ALA A 59 0.64 8.70 -10.10
C ALA A 59 1.35 8.53 -8.74
N HIS A 60 0.59 8.49 -7.64
CA HIS A 60 1.14 8.23 -6.30
C HIS A 60 1.85 6.87 -6.21
N PHE A 61 1.26 5.80 -6.74
CA PHE A 61 1.88 4.47 -6.74
C PHE A 61 3.23 4.45 -7.48
N ILE A 62 3.30 5.12 -8.63
CA ILE A 62 4.54 5.23 -9.41
C ILE A 62 5.58 6.10 -8.71
N ASN A 63 5.16 7.22 -8.16
CA ASN A 63 6.04 8.10 -7.38
C ASN A 63 6.67 7.33 -6.23
N GLU A 64 5.88 6.56 -5.49
CA GLU A 64 6.35 5.78 -4.36
C GLU A 64 7.23 4.59 -4.80
N LEU A 65 6.92 3.96 -5.94
CA LEU A 65 7.76 2.94 -6.56
C LEU A 65 9.15 3.48 -6.92
N LEU A 66 9.19 4.72 -7.37
CA LEU A 66 10.40 5.42 -7.78
C LEU A 66 11.00 6.26 -6.64
N TYR A 67 10.49 6.16 -5.43
CA TYR A 67 10.91 6.98 -4.28
C TYR A 67 10.95 8.51 -4.58
N ASP A 68 10.13 8.99 -5.52
CA ASP A 68 10.01 10.39 -5.91
C ASP A 68 8.86 11.05 -5.15
N SER A 69 9.15 12.09 -4.38
CA SER A 69 8.15 12.84 -3.62
C SER A 69 7.44 13.93 -4.44
N VAL A 70 7.92 14.28 -5.64
CA VAL A 70 7.58 15.54 -6.33
C VAL A 70 6.44 15.44 -7.35
N SER A 71 5.74 14.30 -7.47
CA SER A 71 4.53 14.12 -8.30
C SER A 71 4.67 14.33 -9.82
N ARG A 72 5.87 14.61 -10.32
CA ARG A 72 6.11 14.93 -11.74
C ARG A 72 6.22 13.65 -12.57
N ILE A 73 6.97 12.67 -12.08
CA ILE A 73 7.24 11.42 -12.81
C ILE A 73 5.97 10.56 -12.89
N GLY A 74 5.21 10.44 -11.81
CA GLY A 74 3.97 9.65 -11.78
C GLY A 74 2.90 10.13 -12.75
N ARG A 75 2.79 11.45 -13.01
CA ARG A 75 1.88 12.00 -14.02
C ARG A 75 2.36 11.74 -15.44
N ALA A 76 3.67 11.81 -15.68
CA ALA A 76 4.26 11.48 -16.98
C ALA A 76 4.06 10.00 -17.35
N ILE A 77 4.11 9.09 -16.37
CA ILE A 77 3.92 7.66 -16.59
C ILE A 77 2.47 7.28 -16.97
N LEU A 78 1.48 8.10 -16.64
CA LEU A 78 0.11 7.92 -17.17
C LEU A 78 0.06 8.08 -18.70
N VAL A 79 0.96 8.88 -19.28
CA VAL A 79 1.14 9.00 -20.74
C VAL A 79 1.98 7.84 -21.27
N ALA A 80 2.85 7.24 -20.45
CA ALA A 80 3.63 6.06 -20.83
C ALA A 80 2.76 4.79 -20.96
N TRP A 81 1.63 4.69 -20.25
CA TRP A 81 0.69 3.56 -20.38
C TRP A 81 0.25 3.28 -21.81
N PRO A 82 -0.36 4.23 -22.56
CA PRO A 82 -0.74 3.97 -23.95
C PRO A 82 0.45 3.62 -24.84
N VAL A 83 1.65 4.16 -24.57
CA VAL A 83 2.88 3.79 -25.30
C VAL A 83 3.28 2.33 -25.03
N ILE A 84 3.23 1.89 -23.78
CA ILE A 84 3.54 0.50 -23.39
C ILE A 84 2.49 -0.45 -23.97
N PHE A 85 1.21 -0.08 -23.93
CA PHE A 85 0.15 -0.84 -24.59
C PHE A 85 0.42 -0.96 -26.09
N LEU A 86 0.69 0.14 -26.77
CA LEU A 86 1.00 0.13 -28.20
C LEU A 86 2.22 -0.76 -28.50
N TYR A 87 3.28 -0.64 -27.72
CA TYR A 87 4.49 -1.46 -27.85
C TYR A 87 4.20 -2.95 -27.60
N ALA A 88 3.46 -3.31 -26.56
CA ALA A 88 3.10 -4.69 -26.24
C ALA A 88 2.25 -5.34 -27.34
N PHE A 89 1.29 -4.59 -27.90
CA PHE A 89 0.45 -5.06 -28.99
C PHE A 89 1.21 -5.13 -30.33
N TRP A 90 2.10 -4.17 -30.60
CA TRP A 90 2.95 -4.18 -31.78
C TRP A 90 3.93 -5.37 -31.77
N ARG A 91 4.58 -5.62 -30.63
CA ARG A 91 5.51 -6.75 -30.45
C ARG A 91 4.82 -8.11 -30.45
N ARG A 92 3.49 -8.14 -30.29
CA ARG A 92 2.67 -9.36 -30.15
C ARG A 92 3.15 -10.30 -29.04
N ASP A 93 3.84 -9.78 -28.04
CA ASP A 93 4.30 -10.55 -26.88
C ASP A 93 3.16 -10.67 -25.87
N ARG A 94 2.65 -11.89 -25.69
CA ARG A 94 1.55 -12.17 -24.76
C ARG A 94 1.88 -11.83 -23.32
N LEU A 95 3.15 -11.96 -22.91
CA LEU A 95 3.58 -11.61 -21.56
C LEU A 95 3.53 -10.10 -21.35
N LEU A 96 4.02 -9.31 -22.32
CA LEU A 96 3.94 -7.85 -22.24
C LEU A 96 2.50 -7.35 -22.29
N GLN A 97 1.65 -7.98 -23.10
CA GLN A 97 0.22 -7.65 -23.13
C GLN A 97 -0.42 -7.94 -21.77
N LEU A 98 -0.17 -9.13 -21.19
CA LEU A 98 -0.66 -9.48 -19.86
C LEU A 98 -0.17 -8.48 -18.80
N MET A 99 1.12 -8.12 -18.81
CA MET A 99 1.67 -7.19 -17.83
C MET A 99 1.15 -5.76 -18.01
N ALA A 100 0.92 -5.31 -19.25
CA ALA A 100 0.29 -4.02 -19.53
C ALA A 100 -1.13 -3.97 -18.95
N PHE A 101 -1.92 -5.03 -19.10
CA PHE A 101 -3.23 -5.14 -18.44
C PHE A 101 -3.10 -5.27 -16.92
N TRP A 102 -2.13 -6.06 -16.42
CA TRP A 102 -1.90 -6.30 -15.01
C TRP A 102 -1.69 -4.99 -14.24
N VAL A 103 -0.80 -4.12 -14.73
CA VAL A 103 -0.46 -2.85 -14.08
C VAL A 103 -1.66 -1.90 -13.98
N VAL A 104 -2.67 -2.05 -14.85
CA VAL A 104 -3.91 -1.24 -14.81
C VAL A 104 -4.98 -1.89 -13.94
N ILE A 105 -5.16 -3.21 -14.07
CA ILE A 105 -6.26 -3.95 -13.42
C ILE A 105 -5.97 -4.17 -11.94
N THR A 106 -4.74 -4.52 -11.57
CA THR A 106 -4.41 -4.85 -10.18
C THR A 106 -4.56 -3.69 -9.18
N PRO A 107 -4.19 -2.44 -9.49
CA PRO A 107 -4.46 -1.33 -8.58
C PRO A 107 -5.92 -0.89 -8.59
N LEU A 108 -6.76 -1.36 -9.53
CA LEU A 108 -8.11 -0.84 -9.75
C LEU A 108 -8.97 -0.82 -8.47
N PRO A 109 -9.00 -1.86 -7.62
CA PRO A 109 -9.76 -1.83 -6.38
C PRO A 109 -9.26 -0.76 -5.39
N LEU A 110 -7.95 -0.52 -5.37
CA LEU A 110 -7.29 0.45 -4.49
C LEU A 110 -7.28 1.88 -5.05
N ALA A 111 -7.44 2.02 -6.37
CA ALA A 111 -7.31 3.30 -7.06
C ALA A 111 -8.36 4.33 -6.63
N PHE A 112 -9.50 3.86 -6.12
CA PHE A 112 -10.65 4.69 -5.76
C PHE A 112 -10.71 5.07 -4.27
N ILE A 113 -9.92 4.43 -3.40
CA ILE A 113 -9.81 4.81 -1.98
C ILE A 113 -8.66 5.79 -1.76
N PRO A 114 -8.53 6.44 -0.59
CA PRO A 114 -7.33 7.19 -0.22
C PRO A 114 -6.07 6.40 -0.49
N ALA A 115 -5.13 7.03 -1.21
CA ALA A 115 -3.96 6.36 -1.74
C ALA A 115 -3.18 5.67 -0.60
N ARG A 116 -2.85 4.41 -0.83
CA ARG A 116 -2.14 3.56 0.12
C ARG A 116 -0.76 3.23 -0.43
N GLY A 117 0.24 3.30 0.43
CA GLY A 117 1.61 3.05 0.07
C GLY A 117 2.17 1.73 0.58
N GLY A 118 3.49 1.58 0.47
CA GLY A 118 4.26 0.48 1.02
C GLY A 118 3.91 -0.87 0.39
N ALA A 119 3.56 -1.86 1.24
CA ALA A 119 3.41 -3.26 0.82
C ALA A 119 2.31 -3.48 -0.24
N MET A 120 1.33 -2.58 -0.34
CA MET A 120 0.27 -2.68 -1.36
C MET A 120 0.82 -2.49 -2.79
N LEU A 121 2.01 -1.89 -2.93
CA LEU A 121 2.67 -1.65 -4.21
C LEU A 121 3.38 -2.88 -4.77
N TYR A 122 3.59 -3.95 -4.00
CA TYR A 122 4.29 -5.15 -4.50
C TYR A 122 3.61 -5.76 -5.72
N ILE A 123 2.28 -5.73 -5.77
CA ILE A 123 1.50 -6.28 -6.88
C ILE A 123 1.71 -5.45 -8.16
N VAL A 124 1.76 -4.12 -8.02
CA VAL A 124 1.97 -3.18 -9.13
C VAL A 124 3.44 -3.20 -9.59
N LEU A 125 4.37 -3.25 -8.63
CA LEU A 125 5.81 -3.38 -8.85
C LEU A 125 6.13 -4.61 -9.71
N PHE A 126 5.51 -5.76 -9.42
CA PHE A 126 5.72 -6.98 -10.18
C PHE A 126 5.45 -6.79 -11.68
N GLY A 127 4.33 -6.16 -12.03
CA GLY A 127 3.99 -5.89 -13.43
C GLY A 127 4.98 -4.96 -14.10
N TRP A 128 5.38 -3.88 -13.42
CA TRP A 128 6.38 -2.93 -13.93
C TRP A 128 7.76 -3.56 -14.10
N ALA A 129 8.20 -4.38 -13.17
CA ALA A 129 9.50 -5.04 -13.22
C ALA A 129 9.64 -5.91 -14.47
N ILE A 130 8.59 -6.67 -14.83
CA ILE A 130 8.59 -7.52 -16.03
C ILE A 130 8.61 -6.68 -17.31
N ILE A 131 7.80 -5.61 -17.36
CA ILE A 131 7.78 -4.69 -18.52
C ILE A 131 9.17 -4.08 -18.73
N ILE A 132 9.77 -3.53 -17.68
CA ILE A 132 11.10 -2.90 -17.74
C ILE A 132 12.15 -3.94 -18.14
N ALA A 133 12.14 -5.13 -17.54
CA ALA A 133 13.08 -6.20 -17.89
C ALA A 133 13.01 -6.58 -19.37
N ARG A 134 11.80 -6.64 -19.95
CA ARG A 134 11.62 -6.95 -21.37
C ARG A 134 12.05 -5.83 -22.29
N VAL A 135 11.75 -4.57 -21.95
CA VAL A 135 12.25 -3.41 -22.69
C VAL A 135 13.78 -3.38 -22.66
N LEU A 136 14.40 -3.66 -21.51
CA LEU A 136 15.84 -3.67 -21.36
C LEU A 136 16.50 -4.81 -22.15
N GLN A 137 15.91 -6.00 -22.14
CA GLN A 137 16.37 -7.14 -22.95
C GLN A 137 16.37 -6.80 -24.45
N ASP A 138 15.34 -6.08 -24.93
CA ASP A 138 15.26 -5.63 -26.31
C ASP A 138 16.29 -4.56 -26.65
N LEU A 139 16.50 -3.59 -25.75
CA LEU A 139 17.51 -2.57 -25.93
C LEU A 139 18.91 -3.17 -26.01
N VAL A 140 19.22 -4.16 -25.16
CA VAL A 140 20.50 -4.90 -25.21
C VAL A 140 20.61 -5.70 -26.52
N GLY A 141 19.54 -6.36 -26.95
CA GLY A 141 19.52 -7.09 -28.22
C GLY A 141 19.71 -6.19 -29.43
N LEU A 142 19.10 -5.01 -29.44
CA LEU A 142 19.26 -3.99 -30.49
C LEU A 142 20.67 -3.41 -30.49
N ALA A 143 21.20 -3.02 -29.32
CA ALA A 143 22.56 -2.53 -29.19
C ALA A 143 23.58 -3.58 -29.67
N GLY A 144 23.39 -4.85 -29.31
CA GLY A 144 24.23 -5.96 -29.78
C GLY A 144 24.22 -6.13 -31.30
N ARG A 145 23.07 -5.97 -31.96
CA ARG A 145 22.98 -6.03 -33.42
C ARG A 145 23.64 -4.83 -34.10
N VAL A 146 23.45 -3.63 -33.57
CA VAL A 146 24.09 -2.41 -34.10
C VAL A 146 25.60 -2.47 -33.95
N LEU A 147 26.08 -2.98 -32.80
CA LEU A 147 27.51 -3.12 -32.53
C LEU A 147 28.17 -4.28 -33.28
N ALA A 148 27.40 -5.31 -33.68
CA ALA A 148 27.89 -6.41 -34.53
C ALA A 148 28.01 -6.04 -36.03
N VAL A 149 27.44 -4.91 -36.46
CA VAL A 149 27.63 -4.36 -37.82
C VAL A 149 28.97 -3.63 -37.95
N SER A 150 29.55 -3.20 -36.82
CA SER A 150 30.97 -2.84 -36.76
C SER A 150 31.75 -4.10 -36.39
N GLU A 151 32.94 -4.34 -36.93
CA GLU A 151 33.80 -5.42 -36.43
C GLU A 151 34.76 -4.90 -35.35
N PRO A 152 34.42 -4.91 -34.06
CA PRO A 152 35.39 -4.93 -32.99
C PRO A 152 35.50 -6.33 -32.39
N SER A 153 36.71 -6.66 -31.91
CA SER A 153 37.02 -7.88 -31.17
C SER A 153 35.95 -8.18 -30.12
N THR A 154 35.39 -9.40 -30.16
CA THR A 154 34.33 -9.89 -29.27
C THR A 154 34.65 -9.71 -27.78
N THR A 155 35.94 -9.63 -27.43
CA THR A 155 36.45 -9.36 -26.07
C THR A 155 36.23 -7.90 -25.64
N MET A 156 36.42 -6.93 -26.54
CA MET A 156 36.22 -5.50 -26.26
C MET A 156 34.73 -5.17 -26.11
N LEU A 157 33.88 -5.78 -26.93
CA LEU A 157 32.43 -5.63 -26.81
C LEU A 157 31.90 -6.21 -25.49
N ARG A 158 32.39 -7.38 -25.09
CA ARG A 158 31.99 -8.02 -23.82
C ARG A 158 32.45 -7.23 -22.60
N THR A 159 33.64 -6.64 -22.64
CA THR A 159 34.15 -5.78 -21.55
C THR A 159 33.39 -4.46 -21.46
N LEU A 160 33.07 -3.82 -22.59
CA LEU A 160 32.22 -2.62 -22.60
C LEU A 160 30.80 -2.90 -22.11
N ALA A 161 30.19 -4.02 -22.53
CA ALA A 161 28.85 -4.39 -22.09
C ALA A 161 28.81 -4.71 -20.59
N THR A 162 29.80 -5.43 -20.06
CA THR A 162 29.90 -5.70 -18.61
C THR A 162 30.17 -4.43 -17.81
N ALA A 163 31.02 -3.53 -18.31
CA ALA A 163 31.25 -2.23 -17.69
C ALA A 163 29.98 -1.37 -17.68
N ALA A 164 29.22 -1.32 -18.79
CA ALA A 164 27.96 -0.59 -18.87
C ALA A 164 26.91 -1.14 -17.89
N VAL A 165 26.79 -2.46 -17.77
CA VAL A 165 25.91 -3.11 -16.79
C VAL A 165 26.36 -2.79 -15.36
N ALA A 166 27.66 -2.85 -15.07
CA ALA A 166 28.20 -2.53 -13.75
C ALA A 166 27.96 -1.06 -13.38
N VAL A 167 28.15 -0.13 -14.32
CA VAL A 167 27.85 1.30 -14.14
C VAL A 167 26.36 1.53 -13.95
N ALA A 168 25.50 0.89 -14.75
CA ALA A 168 24.05 0.98 -14.56
C ALA A 168 23.61 0.45 -13.20
N LEU A 169 24.18 -0.68 -12.74
CA LEU A 169 23.95 -1.21 -11.40
C LEU A 169 24.44 -0.22 -10.34
N ALA A 170 25.63 0.35 -10.48
CA ALA A 170 26.22 1.29 -9.53
C ALA A 170 25.41 2.60 -9.43
N VAL A 171 24.94 3.12 -10.57
CA VAL A 171 24.05 4.29 -10.61
C VAL A 171 22.70 3.95 -9.97
N PHE A 172 22.14 2.78 -10.27
CA PHE A 172 20.88 2.34 -9.68
C PHE A 172 20.99 2.11 -8.17
N THR A 173 22.07 1.49 -7.69
CA THR A 173 22.30 1.27 -6.25
C THR A 173 22.60 2.57 -5.53
N GLN A 174 23.35 3.50 -6.14
CA GLN A 174 23.58 4.83 -5.58
C GLN A 174 22.29 5.64 -5.52
N TRP A 175 21.51 5.64 -6.59
CA TRP A 175 20.19 6.28 -6.64
C TRP A 175 19.27 5.69 -5.57
N GLN A 176 19.20 4.35 -5.49
CA GLN A 176 18.42 3.65 -4.48
C GLN A 176 18.92 3.98 -3.07
N SER A 177 20.23 4.06 -2.83
CA SER A 177 20.81 4.39 -1.52
C SER A 177 20.52 5.82 -1.09
N GLN A 178 20.58 6.79 -2.02
CA GLN A 178 20.25 8.20 -1.73
C GLN A 178 18.76 8.38 -1.43
N HIS A 179 17.90 7.59 -2.08
CA HIS A 179 16.46 7.62 -1.83
C HIS A 179 16.03 6.69 -0.69
N PHE A 180 16.91 5.76 -0.26
CA PHE A 180 16.68 4.87 0.88
C PHE A 180 16.60 5.64 2.22
N ASP A 181 17.14 6.85 2.31
CA ASP A 181 16.93 7.69 3.49
C ASP A 181 15.43 7.99 3.73
N GLN A 182 14.57 7.89 2.71
CA GLN A 182 13.11 7.93 2.89
C GLN A 182 12.54 6.63 3.49
N THR A 183 13.15 5.46 3.30
CA THR A 183 12.69 4.20 3.93
C THR A 183 13.00 4.15 5.43
N ARG A 184 13.88 5.03 5.94
CA ARG A 184 13.96 5.28 7.39
C ARG A 184 12.62 5.71 7.97
N VAL A 185 11.74 6.37 7.21
CA VAL A 185 10.38 6.70 7.66
C VAL A 185 9.51 5.44 7.84
N LEU A 186 9.65 4.45 6.95
CA LEU A 186 8.95 3.15 7.07
C LEU A 186 9.48 2.32 8.24
N LEU A 187 10.81 2.19 8.37
CA LEU A 187 11.46 1.49 9.48
C LEU A 187 11.18 2.19 10.83
N SER A 188 11.25 3.53 10.86
CA SER A 188 10.92 4.31 12.06
C SER A 188 9.43 4.25 12.41
N SER A 189 8.52 4.10 11.44
CA SER A 189 7.10 3.88 11.74
C SER A 189 6.88 2.54 12.48
N GLY A 190 7.64 1.51 12.12
CA GLY A 190 7.70 0.25 12.87
C GLY A 190 8.28 0.44 14.27
N GLN A 191 9.41 1.15 14.40
CA GLN A 191 10.05 1.43 15.69
C GLN A 191 9.15 2.23 16.63
N LYS A 192 8.48 3.28 16.15
CA LYS A 192 7.48 4.04 16.91
C LYS A 192 6.39 3.15 17.48
N SER A 193 5.94 2.17 16.70
CA SER A 193 4.94 1.20 17.16
C SER A 193 5.46 0.24 18.20
N LEU A 194 6.70 -0.21 18.05
CA LEU A 194 7.34 -1.01 19.07
C LEU A 194 7.55 -0.21 20.37
N HIS A 195 7.94 1.06 20.30
CA HIS A 195 8.12 1.91 21.49
C HIS A 195 6.82 2.09 22.26
N VAL A 196 5.69 2.35 21.60
CA VAL A 196 4.40 2.50 22.29
C VAL A 196 3.92 1.17 22.86
N ILE A 197 4.11 0.06 22.14
CA ILE A 197 3.82 -1.29 22.66
C ILE A 197 4.65 -1.55 23.92
N GLN A 198 5.94 -1.22 23.89
CA GLN A 198 6.84 -1.36 25.03
C GLN A 198 6.43 -0.44 26.18
N ALA A 199 6.02 0.81 25.90
CA ALA A 199 5.54 1.75 26.88
C ALA A 199 4.31 1.20 27.62
N PHE A 200 3.31 0.68 26.91
CA PHE A 200 2.15 0.05 27.55
C PHE A 200 2.51 -1.25 28.27
N ARG A 201 3.40 -2.08 27.72
CA ARG A 201 3.89 -3.28 28.42
C ARG A 201 4.64 -2.93 29.71
N SER A 202 5.36 -1.80 29.73
CA SER A 202 6.13 -1.37 30.92
C SER A 202 5.24 -1.00 32.12
N LEU A 203 3.95 -0.69 31.88
CA LEU A 203 2.97 -0.52 32.96
C LEU A 203 2.76 -1.80 33.76
N ASN A 204 3.03 -2.98 33.17
CA ASN A 204 2.70 -4.30 33.73
C ASN A 204 1.24 -4.41 34.22
N LEU A 205 0.34 -3.61 33.63
CA LEU A 205 -1.06 -3.54 33.98
C LEU A 205 -1.84 -4.54 33.13
N HIS A 206 -2.64 -5.38 33.79
CA HIS A 206 -3.66 -6.22 33.17
C HIS A 206 -5.02 -5.76 33.67
N PRO A 207 -5.72 -4.89 32.91
CA PRO A 207 -7.02 -4.38 33.32
C PRO A 207 -8.02 -5.53 33.52
N ALA A 208 -8.95 -5.36 34.46
CA ALA A 208 -10.03 -6.32 34.66
C ALA A 208 -10.94 -6.38 33.42
N LEU A 209 -11.56 -7.55 33.19
CA LEU A 209 -12.51 -7.76 32.10
C LEU A 209 -13.63 -6.70 32.16
N GLY A 210 -13.97 -6.11 31.01
CA GLY A 210 -15.02 -5.10 30.91
C GLY A 210 -14.66 -3.70 31.41
N SER A 211 -13.42 -3.48 31.88
CA SER A 211 -13.02 -2.18 32.43
C SER A 211 -12.97 -1.06 31.38
N THR A 212 -13.20 0.16 31.86
CA THR A 212 -13.17 1.41 31.11
C THR A 212 -11.84 2.12 31.29
N ILE A 213 -11.19 2.46 30.17
CA ILE A 213 -9.82 2.99 30.18
C ILE A 213 -9.77 4.29 29.37
N LEU A 214 -9.25 5.35 30.00
CA LEU A 214 -8.91 6.60 29.31
C LEU A 214 -7.43 6.65 28.97
N LEU A 215 -7.10 6.86 27.70
CA LEU A 215 -5.75 7.11 27.21
C LEU A 215 -5.53 8.60 26.96
N GLU A 216 -4.60 9.20 27.69
CA GLU A 216 -4.25 10.62 27.60
C GLU A 216 -2.86 10.82 26.98
N PRO A 217 -2.77 11.21 25.70
CA PRO A 217 -1.49 11.50 25.08
C PRO A 217 -0.89 12.81 25.61
N LYS A 218 0.34 12.77 26.17
CA LYS A 218 1.04 14.00 26.60
C LYS A 218 1.37 14.95 25.45
N ALA A 219 1.57 14.40 24.25
CA ALA A 219 1.79 15.13 23.02
C ALA A 219 1.28 14.33 21.82
N ARG A 220 0.89 15.00 20.73
CA ARG A 220 0.42 14.32 19.51
C ARG A 220 1.62 13.82 18.70
N PHE A 221 2.04 12.58 18.97
CA PHE A 221 3.16 11.93 18.27
C PHE A 221 2.72 10.95 17.16
N TYR A 222 1.41 10.70 17.04
CA TYR A 222 0.79 9.82 16.05
C TYR A 222 -0.13 10.61 15.10
N GLN A 223 -0.14 10.21 13.82
CA GLN A 223 -0.99 10.83 12.81
C GLN A 223 -2.42 10.27 12.85
N ASN A 224 -2.57 8.97 13.14
CA ASN A 224 -3.88 8.31 13.21
C ASN A 224 -4.44 8.41 14.64
N PRO A 225 -5.57 9.12 14.86
CA PRO A 225 -6.18 9.26 16.18
C PRO A 225 -6.58 7.94 16.86
N TRP A 226 -6.89 6.90 16.09
CA TRP A 226 -7.30 5.58 16.58
C TRP A 226 -6.14 4.70 17.01
N TYR A 227 -4.92 5.13 16.72
CA TYR A 227 -3.72 4.34 16.94
C TYR A 227 -3.51 3.92 18.40
N PRO A 228 -3.66 4.79 19.42
CA PRO A 228 -3.47 4.39 20.81
C PRO A 228 -4.45 3.30 21.24
N LYS A 229 -5.72 3.45 20.84
CA LYS A 229 -6.78 2.45 21.11
C LYS A 229 -6.43 1.10 20.49
N PHE A 230 -5.97 1.11 19.25
CA PHE A 230 -5.54 -0.11 18.55
C PHE A 230 -4.37 -0.78 19.25
N VAL A 231 -3.32 -0.03 19.59
CA VAL A 231 -2.15 -0.60 20.28
C VAL A 231 -2.52 -1.14 21.67
N ALA A 232 -3.34 -0.42 22.44
CA ALA A 232 -3.86 -0.89 23.72
C ALA A 232 -4.62 -2.22 23.58
N SER A 233 -5.52 -2.33 22.59
CA SER A 233 -6.26 -3.56 22.33
C SER A 233 -5.35 -4.74 21.92
N LEU A 234 -4.22 -4.47 21.26
CA LEU A 234 -3.23 -5.48 20.93
C LEU A 234 -2.39 -5.92 22.13
N VAL A 235 -2.01 -4.98 23.01
CA VAL A 235 -1.15 -5.25 24.16
C VAL A 235 -1.91 -6.07 25.22
N TRP A 236 -3.13 -5.67 25.55
CA TRP A 236 -3.96 -6.36 26.54
C TRP A 236 -4.72 -7.55 25.97
N ASN A 237 -4.86 -7.63 24.64
CA ASN A 237 -5.51 -8.73 23.91
C ASN A 237 -6.92 -9.07 24.44
N ASP A 238 -7.64 -8.06 24.94
CA ASP A 238 -8.98 -8.21 25.49
C ASP A 238 -9.94 -7.27 24.75
N ARG A 239 -10.98 -7.86 24.15
CA ARG A 239 -12.01 -7.15 23.39
C ARG A 239 -13.15 -6.63 24.26
N SER A 240 -13.23 -7.05 25.52
CA SER A 240 -14.21 -6.55 26.48
C SER A 240 -13.86 -5.17 27.04
N LEU A 241 -12.61 -4.72 26.86
CA LEU A 241 -12.14 -3.42 27.35
C LEU A 241 -12.74 -2.26 26.55
N HIS A 242 -13.28 -1.28 27.28
CA HIS A 242 -13.80 -0.05 26.71
C HIS A 242 -12.73 1.05 26.75
N VAL A 243 -11.93 1.11 25.69
CA VAL A 243 -10.80 2.06 25.58
C VAL A 243 -11.24 3.35 24.86
N TYR A 244 -11.05 4.46 25.54
CA TYR A 244 -11.28 5.83 25.08
C TYR A 244 -9.95 6.58 24.92
N VAL A 245 -9.89 7.50 23.97
CA VAL A 245 -8.72 8.35 23.73
C VAL A 245 -9.14 9.81 23.91
N ALA A 246 -8.44 10.52 24.80
CA ALA A 246 -8.73 11.92 25.06
C ALA A 246 -8.66 12.77 23.78
N GLY A 247 -9.66 13.62 23.57
CA GLY A 247 -9.78 14.47 22.38
C GLY A 247 -10.40 13.82 21.13
N GLN A 248 -10.71 12.52 21.14
CA GLN A 248 -11.48 11.88 20.06
C GLN A 248 -13.00 11.90 20.28
N GLN A 249 -13.43 11.68 21.53
CA GLN A 249 -14.84 11.74 21.93
C GLN A 249 -15.00 12.83 22.99
N GLN A 250 -16.11 13.58 22.90
CA GLN A 250 -16.52 14.49 23.97
C GLN A 250 -16.99 13.63 25.14
N LEU A 251 -16.10 13.38 26.09
CA LEU A 251 -16.41 12.76 27.36
C LEU A 251 -16.68 13.89 28.36
N THR A 252 -17.75 13.77 29.12
CA THR A 252 -18.04 14.66 30.24
C THR A 252 -17.08 14.41 31.40
N HIS A 253 -16.89 15.40 32.26
CA HIS A 253 -16.02 15.26 33.44
C HIS A 253 -16.49 14.15 34.39
N GLU A 254 -17.80 13.91 34.44
CA GLU A 254 -18.42 12.86 35.25
C GLU A 254 -18.16 11.45 34.67
N GLU A 255 -18.18 11.30 33.34
CA GLU A 255 -17.81 10.05 32.68
C GLU A 255 -16.32 9.72 32.86
N ILE A 256 -15.45 10.73 32.80
CA ILE A 256 -14.01 10.55 33.05
C ILE A 256 -13.75 10.14 34.51
N ALA A 257 -14.47 10.73 35.46
CA ALA A 257 -14.35 10.41 36.88
C ALA A 257 -14.79 8.97 37.20
N ASN A 258 -15.73 8.42 36.43
CA ASN A 258 -16.21 7.04 36.58
C ASN A 258 -15.35 5.99 35.86
N MET A 259 -14.26 6.36 35.19
CA MET A 259 -13.41 5.39 34.50
C MET A 259 -12.50 4.61 35.45
N ASP A 260 -12.31 3.32 35.15
CA ASP A 260 -11.53 2.42 36.00
C ASP A 260 -10.03 2.74 35.98
N TYR A 261 -9.52 3.17 34.82
CA TYR A 261 -8.10 3.49 34.62
C TYR A 261 -7.91 4.75 33.78
N VAL A 262 -7.06 5.66 34.24
CA VAL A 262 -6.59 6.81 33.45
C VAL A 262 -5.09 6.67 33.23
N ILE A 263 -4.67 6.55 31.98
CA ILE A 263 -3.28 6.29 31.59
C ILE A 263 -2.78 7.45 30.74
N SER A 264 -1.74 8.12 31.21
CA SER A 264 -1.03 9.13 30.43
C SER A 264 0.16 8.49 29.71
N PHE A 265 0.34 8.78 28.43
CA PHE A 265 1.39 8.13 27.63
C PHE A 265 2.04 9.07 26.61
N ASN A 266 3.25 8.71 26.21
CA ASN A 266 3.98 9.26 25.06
C ASN A 266 4.57 8.11 24.22
N GLU A 267 5.45 8.41 23.27
CA GLU A 267 6.06 7.36 22.42
C GLU A 267 6.84 6.31 23.23
N PHE A 268 7.47 6.69 24.34
CA PHE A 268 8.47 5.86 25.04
C PHE A 268 8.04 5.39 26.43
N SER A 269 6.99 5.96 26.99
CA SER A 269 6.56 5.73 28.37
C SER A 269 5.06 5.85 28.51
N ALA A 270 4.49 5.03 29.38
CA ALA A 270 3.12 5.13 29.82
C ALA A 270 3.10 5.10 31.34
N GLN A 271 2.22 5.89 31.94
CA GLN A 271 2.07 6.07 33.38
C GLN A 271 0.60 5.98 33.75
N LEU A 272 0.31 5.19 34.78
CA LEU A 272 -1.01 5.14 35.38
C LEU A 272 -1.20 6.39 36.23
N VAL A 273 -2.15 7.24 35.86
CA VAL A 273 -2.45 8.49 36.55
C VAL A 273 -3.49 8.25 37.64
N ARG A 274 -4.46 7.37 37.38
CA ARG A 274 -5.55 7.06 38.31
C ARG A 274 -6.04 5.63 38.15
N THR A 275 -6.38 5.01 39.28
CA THR A 275 -7.22 3.82 39.39
C THR A 275 -8.50 4.16 40.15
N ALA A 276 -9.63 3.52 39.84
CA ALA A 276 -10.89 3.71 40.57
C ALA A 276 -10.80 3.44 42.10
N GLU A 277 -9.75 2.74 42.54
CA GLU A 277 -9.51 2.42 43.94
C GLU A 277 -8.89 3.59 44.73
N SER A 278 -8.24 4.55 44.07
CA SER A 278 -7.56 5.68 44.71
C SER A 278 -8.49 6.84 45.11
N ASP A 279 -9.71 6.93 44.55
CA ASP A 279 -10.69 7.99 44.85
C ASP A 279 -11.74 7.55 45.90
N ARG A 280 -11.67 6.30 46.39
CA ARG A 280 -12.59 5.75 47.42
C ARG A 280 -12.01 5.71 48.84
N SER A 281 -10.83 6.29 49.05
CA SER A 281 -10.16 6.40 50.36
C SER A 281 -10.13 7.82 50.88
#